data_AF-A0A848WEP1-F1
#
_entry.id   AF-A0A848WEP1-F1
#
_cell.length_a   1.000
_cell.length_b   1.000
_cell.length_c   1.000
_cell.angle_alpha   90.00
_cell.angle_beta   90.00
_cell.angle_gamma   90.00
#
_symmetry.space_group_name_H-M   'P 1'
#
loop_
_entity.id
_entity.type
_entity.pdbx_description
1 polymer ?
#
loop_
_entity_poly.entity_id
_entity_poly.type
_entity_poly.pdbx_seq_one_letter_code
_entity_poly.pdbx_strand_id
1 'polypeptide(L)'
;MSGNQAARDYNRGLEAYSVGDYDTALNEWVPLARQGNADAQFGLAVMYLDGDGVPQDSAEAIAWYQQAAEQGHAVAEAELGALYALGEGVPQDFAEAAKWYRRAADQGDFFAQLQLGFLYDTGKGVPQEFTAARK
;
A
#
# COMPACT_ATOMS: atom_id res chain seq x y z
N MET A 1 0.02 -25.87 12.73
CA MET A 1 -0.94 -25.14 13.59
C MET A 1 -1.18 -23.74 13.00
N SER A 2 -1.64 -23.62 11.75
CA SER A 2 -1.07 -22.55 10.89
C SER A 2 -2.01 -21.47 10.33
N GLY A 3 -3.33 -21.50 10.52
CA GLY A 3 -4.24 -20.47 9.96
C GLY A 3 -4.95 -19.61 11.00
N ASN A 4 -5.54 -20.26 12.02
CA ASN A 4 -6.37 -19.58 13.01
C ASN A 4 -5.56 -18.72 13.98
N GLN A 5 -4.28 -19.02 14.19
CA GLN A 5 -3.43 -18.24 15.09
C GLN A 5 -2.99 -16.93 14.42
N ALA A 6 -2.50 -16.98 13.18
CA ALA A 6 -2.06 -15.78 12.46
C ALA A 6 -3.15 -14.71 12.31
N ALA A 7 -4.40 -15.12 12.04
CA ALA A 7 -5.52 -14.19 11.98
C ALA A 7 -5.85 -13.55 13.34
N ARG A 8 -5.69 -14.29 14.45
CA ARG A 8 -5.89 -13.74 15.80
C ARG A 8 -4.79 -12.76 16.17
N ASP A 9 -3.55 -13.11 15.87
CA ASP A 9 -2.38 -12.27 16.13
C ASP A 9 -2.50 -10.96 15.34
N TYR A 10 -2.89 -11.04 14.06
CA TYR A 10 -3.15 -9.85 13.24
C TYR A 10 -4.25 -8.96 13.83
N ASN A 11 -5.38 -9.53 14.22
CA ASN A 11 -6.49 -8.78 14.83
C ASN A 11 -6.10 -8.16 16.16
N ARG A 12 -5.29 -8.83 16.98
CA ARG A 12 -4.77 -8.27 18.22
C ARG A 12 -3.86 -7.08 17.94
N GLY A 13 -3.01 -7.17 16.92
CA GLY A 13 -2.20 -6.04 16.45
C GLY A 13 -3.06 -4.85 15.98
N LEU A 14 -4.15 -5.12 15.25
CA LEU A 14 -5.11 -4.07 14.84
C LEU A 14 -5.79 -3.39 16.03
N GLU A 15 -6.26 -4.17 17.01
CA GLU A 15 -6.85 -3.64 18.24
C GLU A 15 -5.86 -2.76 18.99
N ALA A 16 -4.61 -3.23 19.14
CA ALA A 16 -3.54 -2.47 19.79
C ALA A 16 -3.22 -1.17 19.05
N TYR A 17 -3.06 -1.24 17.72
CA TYR A 17 -2.84 -0.06 16.87
C TYR A 17 -3.96 0.98 17.04
N SER A 18 -5.22 0.53 17.06
CA SER A 18 -6.39 1.42 17.20
C SER A 18 -6.44 2.24 18.50
N VAL A 19 -5.73 1.81 19.54
CA VAL A 19 -5.67 2.49 20.84
C VAL A 19 -4.29 3.13 21.11
N GLY A 20 -3.40 3.15 20.11
CA GLY A 20 -2.06 3.71 20.19
C GLY A 20 -1.04 2.83 20.93
N ASP A 21 -1.34 1.55 21.15
CA ASP A 21 -0.37 0.57 21.66
C ASP A 21 0.46 -0.01 20.51
N TYR A 22 1.34 0.84 19.98
CA TYR A 22 2.17 0.52 18.82
C TYR A 22 3.20 -0.57 19.12
N ASP A 23 3.69 -0.68 20.36
CA ASP A 23 4.61 -1.74 20.76
C ASP A 23 3.95 -3.12 20.61
N THR A 24 2.71 -3.27 21.09
CA THR A 24 1.97 -4.53 20.89
C THR A 24 1.67 -4.76 19.41
N ALA A 25 1.27 -3.74 18.65
CA ALA A 25 1.04 -3.88 17.21
C ALA A 25 2.28 -4.39 16.46
N LEU A 26 3.46 -3.82 16.72
CA LEU A 26 4.73 -4.26 16.15
C LEU A 26 5.07 -5.69 16.54
N ASN A 27 4.90 -6.04 17.82
CA ASN A 27 5.19 -7.38 18.32
C ASN A 27 4.33 -8.46 17.64
N GLU A 28 3.08 -8.14 17.30
CA GLU A 28 2.19 -9.06 16.59
C GLU A 28 2.44 -9.05 15.07
N TRP A 29 2.66 -7.89 14.44
CA TRP A 29 2.75 -7.78 12.98
C TRP A 29 4.14 -8.11 12.40
N VAL A 30 5.24 -7.81 13.09
CA VAL A 30 6.60 -8.10 12.58
C VAL A 30 6.80 -9.60 12.26
N PRO A 31 6.45 -10.54 13.15
CA PRO A 31 6.58 -11.97 12.84
C PRO A 31 5.70 -12.41 11.65
N LEU A 32 4.48 -11.86 11.55
CA LEU A 32 3.54 -12.19 10.47
C LEU A 32 4.01 -11.66 9.11
N ALA A 33 4.47 -10.41 9.07
CA ALA A 33 4.98 -9.79 7.86
C ALA A 33 6.22 -10.53 7.32
N ARG A 34 7.12 -10.96 8.21
CA ARG A 34 8.28 -11.81 7.87
C ARG A 34 7.89 -13.19 7.33
N GLN A 35 6.70 -13.68 7.66
CA GLN A 35 6.14 -14.93 7.13
C GLN A 35 5.34 -14.72 5.83
N GLY A 36 5.31 -13.49 5.31
CA GLY A 36 4.64 -13.16 4.05
C GLY A 36 3.16 -12.80 4.20
N ASN A 37 2.66 -12.56 5.41
CA ASN A 37 1.27 -12.10 5.55
C ASN A 37 1.13 -10.67 4.98
N ALA A 38 0.38 -10.52 3.89
CA ALA A 38 0.24 -9.26 3.17
C ALA A 38 -0.43 -8.15 4.00
N ASP A 39 -1.41 -8.49 4.85
CA ASP A 39 -2.09 -7.50 5.70
C ASP A 39 -1.14 -6.94 6.76
N ALA A 40 -0.31 -7.80 7.37
CA ALA A 40 0.72 -7.38 8.32
C ALA A 40 1.84 -6.57 7.64
N GLN A 41 2.22 -6.93 6.41
CA GLN A 41 3.18 -6.12 5.63
C GLN A 41 2.60 -4.73 5.33
N PHE A 42 1.33 -4.65 4.93
CA PHE A 42 0.63 -3.37 4.77
C PHE A 42 0.59 -2.58 6.09
N GLY A 43 0.25 -3.22 7.21
CA GLY A 43 0.22 -2.58 8.53
C GLY A 43 1.59 -2.00 8.93
N LEU A 44 2.68 -2.76 8.76
CA LEU A 44 4.02 -2.25 9.02
C LEU A 44 4.40 -1.09 8.10
N ALA A 45 4.01 -1.16 6.82
CA ALA A 45 4.26 -0.08 5.88
C ALA A 45 3.63 1.24 6.36
N VAL A 46 2.38 1.19 6.82
CA VAL A 46 1.68 2.33 7.43
C VAL A 46 2.45 2.84 8.66
N MET A 47 2.84 1.94 9.57
CA MET A 47 3.57 2.34 10.79
C MET A 47 4.89 3.07 10.49
N TYR A 48 5.65 2.60 9.49
CA TYR A 48 6.87 3.29 9.06
C TYR A 48 6.58 4.60 8.32
N LEU A 49 5.50 4.68 7.54
CA LEU A 49 5.14 5.90 6.83
C LEU A 49 4.70 7.01 7.78
N ASP A 50 3.95 6.66 8.83
CA ASP A 50 3.39 7.60 9.80
C ASP A 50 4.34 7.86 10.99
N GLY A 51 5.32 6.97 11.23
CA GLY A 51 6.21 7.04 12.39
C GLY A 51 5.55 6.55 13.70
N ASP A 52 4.61 5.63 13.58
CA ASP A 52 3.83 5.11 14.70
C ASP A 52 4.59 3.97 15.39
N GLY A 53 5.12 4.24 16.59
CA GLY A 53 5.94 3.28 17.36
C GLY A 53 7.34 3.00 16.78
N VAL A 54 7.63 3.50 15.58
CA VAL A 54 8.94 3.42 14.92
C VAL A 54 9.34 4.79 14.39
N PRO A 55 10.64 5.09 14.19
CA PRO A 55 11.04 6.27 13.43
C PRO A 55 10.41 6.25 12.04
N GLN A 56 9.86 7.40 11.62
CA GLN A 56 9.32 7.55 10.29
C GLN A 56 10.39 7.26 9.22
N ASP A 57 10.07 6.36 8.30
CA ASP A 57 10.96 5.94 7.21
C ASP A 57 10.14 5.52 5.98
N SER A 58 9.98 6.47 5.04
CA SER A 58 9.24 6.23 3.80
C SER A 58 9.90 5.15 2.92
N ALA A 59 11.22 4.96 2.99
CA ALA A 59 11.89 3.95 2.17
C ALA A 59 11.60 2.53 2.70
N GLU A 60 11.62 2.36 4.02
CA GLU A 60 11.21 1.11 4.66
C GLU A 60 9.71 0.84 4.44
N ALA A 61 8.86 1.87 4.53
CA ALA A 61 7.44 1.76 4.22
C ALA A 61 7.19 1.24 2.79
N ILE A 62 7.91 1.79 1.80
CA ILE A 62 7.82 1.36 0.40
C ILE A 62 8.23 -0.10 0.24
N ALA A 63 9.29 -0.54 0.94
CA ALA A 63 9.72 -1.94 0.87
C ALA A 63 8.62 -2.90 1.38
N TRP A 64 7.92 -2.54 2.46
CA TRP A 64 6.82 -3.33 2.99
C TRP A 64 5.56 -3.27 2.12
N TYR A 65 5.19 -2.08 1.64
CA TYR A 65 4.08 -1.95 0.69
C TYR A 65 4.33 -2.77 -0.57
N GLN A 66 5.56 -2.75 -1.11
CA GLN A 66 5.90 -3.52 -2.29
C GLN A 66 5.71 -5.02 -2.08
N GLN A 67 6.10 -5.56 -0.92
CA GLN A 67 5.87 -6.97 -0.61
C GLN A 67 4.37 -7.31 -0.53
N ALA A 68 3.54 -6.44 0.06
CA ALA A 68 2.09 -6.65 0.12
C ALA A 68 1.45 -6.54 -1.28
N ALA A 69 1.85 -5.53 -2.05
CA ALA A 69 1.36 -5.24 -3.39
C ALA A 69 1.74 -6.35 -4.39
N GLU A 70 2.94 -6.93 -4.29
CA GLU A 70 3.36 -8.07 -5.11
C GLU A 70 2.49 -9.32 -4.88
N GLN A 71 1.79 -9.40 -3.73
CA GLN A 71 0.81 -10.43 -3.43
C GLN A 71 -0.63 -10.07 -3.84
N GLY A 72 -0.82 -8.91 -4.49
CA GLY A 72 -2.12 -8.44 -4.94
C GLY A 72 -2.93 -7.68 -3.90
N HIS A 73 -2.33 -7.22 -2.80
CA HIS A 73 -3.03 -6.39 -1.81
C HIS A 73 -3.41 -5.03 -2.43
N ALA A 74 -4.66 -4.87 -2.86
CA ALA A 74 -5.13 -3.74 -3.68
C ALA A 74 -4.84 -2.37 -3.05
N VAL A 75 -5.04 -2.22 -1.73
CA VAL A 75 -4.75 -0.96 -1.03
C VAL A 75 -3.24 -0.66 -1.04
N ALA A 76 -2.39 -1.69 -0.92
CA ALA A 76 -0.94 -1.49 -0.93
C ALA A 76 -0.45 -1.10 -2.33
N GLU A 77 -1.04 -1.68 -3.37
CA GLU A 77 -0.82 -1.25 -4.76
C GLU A 77 -1.21 0.22 -4.94
N ALA A 78 -2.37 0.65 -4.41
CA ALA A 78 -2.79 2.04 -4.51
C ALA A 78 -1.85 3.01 -3.75
N GLU A 79 -1.40 2.65 -2.55
CA GLU A 79 -0.46 3.45 -1.76
C GLU A 79 0.92 3.56 -2.43
N LEU A 80 1.46 2.48 -3.01
CA LEU A 80 2.69 2.57 -3.83
C LEU A 80 2.52 3.52 -5.00
N GLY A 81 1.36 3.45 -5.66
CA GLY A 81 1.03 4.40 -6.73
C GLY A 81 1.11 5.85 -6.25
N ALA A 82 0.61 6.14 -5.05
CA ALA A 82 0.69 7.47 -4.44
C ALA A 82 2.11 7.89 -4.12
N LEU A 83 2.91 7.02 -3.52
CA LEU A 83 4.30 7.31 -3.16
C LEU A 83 5.16 7.64 -4.40
N TYR A 84 5.00 6.87 -5.48
CA TYR A 84 5.65 7.20 -6.77
C TYR A 84 5.10 8.48 -7.40
N ALA A 85 3.79 8.76 -7.32
CA ALA A 85 3.21 9.98 -7.88
C ALA A 85 3.65 11.23 -7.11
N LEU A 86 3.87 11.13 -5.80
CA LEU A 86 4.31 12.23 -4.95
C LEU A 86 5.83 12.37 -4.92
N GLY A 87 6.57 11.30 -5.19
CA GLY A 87 8.02 11.26 -5.01
C GLY A 87 8.42 11.24 -3.53
N GLU A 88 7.62 10.57 -2.70
CA GLU A 88 7.87 10.43 -1.27
C GLU A 88 8.61 9.12 -1.01
N GLY A 89 9.79 9.18 -0.39
CA GLY A 89 10.66 8.01 -0.18
C GLY A 89 11.32 7.44 -1.44
N VAL A 90 10.78 7.74 -2.63
CA VAL A 90 11.30 7.37 -3.96
C VAL A 90 11.29 8.57 -4.91
N PRO A 91 12.11 8.58 -5.98
CA PRO A 91 11.96 9.57 -7.05
C PRO A 91 10.56 9.55 -7.64
N GLN A 92 10.00 10.73 -7.92
CA GLN A 92 8.70 10.84 -8.57
C GLN A 92 8.71 10.16 -9.93
N ASP A 93 7.76 9.25 -10.14
CA ASP A 93 7.57 8.54 -11.40
C ASP A 93 6.08 8.28 -11.65
N PHE A 94 5.46 9.10 -12.50
CA PHE A 94 4.06 8.93 -12.86
C PHE A 94 3.78 7.67 -13.68
N ALA A 95 4.77 7.16 -14.41
CA ALA A 95 4.59 5.94 -15.20
C ALA A 95 4.56 4.72 -14.27
N GLU A 96 5.44 4.68 -13.27
CA GLU A 96 5.40 3.65 -12.23
C GLU A 96 4.14 3.75 -11.39
N ALA A 97 3.75 4.98 -11.00
CA ALA A 97 2.49 5.23 -10.30
C ALA A 97 1.28 4.67 -11.07
N ALA A 98 1.21 4.94 -12.38
CA ALA A 98 0.12 4.46 -13.24
C ALA A 98 0.05 2.92 -13.30
N LYS A 99 1.19 2.22 -13.27
CA LYS A 99 1.20 0.75 -13.24
C LYS A 99 0.56 0.21 -11.96
N TRP A 100 0.95 0.77 -10.82
CA TRP A 100 0.42 0.37 -9.52
C TRP A 100 -1.06 0.72 -9.37
N TYR A 101 -1.45 1.94 -9.74
CA TYR A 101 -2.86 2.32 -9.76
C TYR A 101 -3.70 1.47 -10.71
N ARG A 102 -3.18 1.09 -11.89
CA ARG A 102 -3.91 0.20 -12.81
C ARG A 102 -4.21 -1.13 -12.15
N ARG A 103 -3.24 -1.75 -11.49
CA ARG A 103 -3.43 -3.03 -10.79
C ARG A 103 -4.51 -2.92 -9.71
N ALA A 104 -4.43 -1.91 -8.84
CA ALA A 104 -5.43 -1.70 -7.80
C ALA A 104 -6.83 -1.38 -8.39
N ALA A 105 -6.88 -0.58 -9.45
CA ALA A 105 -8.12 -0.22 -10.14
C ALA A 105 -8.81 -1.42 -10.78
N ASP A 106 -8.04 -2.34 -11.36
CA ASP A 106 -8.54 -3.59 -11.95
C ASP A 106 -9.12 -4.53 -10.88
N GLN A 107 -8.71 -4.38 -9.61
CA GLN A 107 -9.30 -5.03 -8.44
C GLN A 107 -10.51 -4.28 -7.85
N GLY A 108 -10.88 -3.13 -8.42
CA GLY A 108 -12.02 -2.33 -7.97
C GLY A 108 -11.70 -1.24 -6.96
N ASP A 109 -10.42 -0.95 -6.68
CA ASP A 109 -10.05 0.14 -5.78
C ASP A 109 -10.44 1.51 -6.36
N PHE A 110 -11.35 2.20 -5.67
CA PHE A 110 -11.92 3.46 -6.14
C PHE A 110 -10.89 4.60 -6.16
N PHE A 111 -10.00 4.65 -5.16
CA PHE A 111 -8.97 5.68 -5.11
C PHE A 111 -8.02 5.53 -6.29
N ALA A 112 -7.55 4.32 -6.55
CA ALA A 112 -6.68 4.03 -7.69
C ALA A 112 -7.36 4.32 -9.04
N GLN A 113 -8.66 4.03 -9.19
CA GLN A 113 -9.42 4.38 -10.40
C GLN A 113 -9.44 5.89 -10.64
N LEU A 114 -9.68 6.70 -9.60
CA LEU A 114 -9.66 8.16 -9.70
C LEU A 114 -8.27 8.68 -10.07
N GLN A 115 -7.23 8.21 -9.38
CA GLN A 115 -5.85 8.65 -9.61
C GLN A 115 -5.38 8.27 -11.01
N LEU A 116 -5.72 7.07 -11.47
CA LEU A 116 -5.41 6.63 -12.81
C LEU A 116 -6.14 7.46 -13.87
N GLY A 117 -7.43 7.75 -13.67
CA GLY A 117 -8.20 8.65 -14.53
C GLY A 117 -7.56 10.04 -14.65
N PHE A 118 -7.09 10.59 -13.52
CA PHE A 118 -6.34 11.85 -13.50
C PHE A 118 -5.02 11.77 -14.29
N LEU A 119 -4.27 10.68 -14.20
CA LEU A 119 -3.04 10.50 -14.99
C LEU A 119 -3.33 10.45 -16.49
N TYR A 120 -4.42 9.79 -16.92
CA TYR A 120 -4.84 9.78 -18.33
C TYR A 120 -5.32 11.14 -18.80
N ASP A 121 -6.12 11.86 -18.02
CA ASP A 121 -6.65 13.18 -18.39
C ASP A 121 -5.52 14.20 -18.57
N THR A 122 -4.51 14.14 -17.70
CA THR A 122 -3.36 15.05 -17.72
C THR A 122 -2.19 14.59 -18.59
N GLY A 123 -2.21 13.36 -19.10
CA GLY A 123 -1.12 12.77 -19.89
C GLY A 123 0.19 12.58 -19.10
N LYS A 124 0.11 12.46 -17.76
CA LYS A 124 1.28 12.26 -16.89
C LYS A 124 1.62 10.79 -16.77
N GLY A 125 2.78 10.38 -17.25
CA GLY A 125 3.27 8.99 -17.12
C GLY A 125 2.55 7.95 -17.99
N VAL A 126 1.44 8.33 -18.64
CA VAL A 126 0.69 7.53 -19.60
C VAL A 126 0.38 8.36 -20.84
N PRO A 127 0.26 7.75 -22.04
CA PRO A 127 -0.28 8.44 -23.19
C PRO A 127 -1.66 9.00 -22.84
N GLN A 128 -1.87 10.29 -23.13
CA GLN A 128 -3.16 10.93 -22.90
C GLN A 128 -4.23 10.21 -23.74
N GLU A 129 -5.12 9.47 -23.08
CA GLU A 129 -6.31 8.95 -23.73
C GLU A 129 -7.43 9.95 -23.52
N PHE A 130 -7.69 10.76 -24.54
CA PHE A 130 -9.04 11.29 -24.69
C PHE A 130 -9.94 10.08 -24.85
N THR A 131 -10.74 9.76 -23.84
CA THR A 131 -11.84 8.81 -23.98
C THR A 131 -12.84 9.40 -24.98
N ALA A 132 -12.54 9.28 -26.26
CA ALA A 132 -13.54 9.31 -27.30
C ALA A 132 -14.44 8.11 -26.98
N ALA A 133 -15.58 8.41 -26.37
CA ALA A 133 -16.62 7.46 -26.02
C ALA A 133 -16.68 6.35 -27.07
N ARG A 134 -16.32 5.12 -26.69
CA ARG A 134 -16.59 3.95 -27.51
C ARG A 134 -18.10 3.87 -27.65
N LYS A 135 -18.57 4.25 -28.84
CA LYS A 135 -19.95 4.10 -29.29
C LYS A 135 -20.32 2.63 -29.42
#